data_AF-A0A820IJ36-F1
#
_entry.id   AF-A0A820IJ36-F1
#
_cell.length_a   1.000
_cell.length_b   1.000
_cell.length_c   1.000
_cell.angle_alpha   90.00
_cell.angle_beta   90.00
_cell.angle_gamma   90.00
#
_symmetry.space_group_name_H-M   'P 1'
#
loop_
_entity.id
_entity.type
_entity.pdbx_description
1 polymer ?
#
loop_
_entity_poly.entity_id
_entity_poly.type
_entity_poly.pdbx_seq_one_letter_code
_entity_poly.pdbx_strand_id
1 'polypeptide(L)'
;AGFPPGVVNILPGDGPICGNAIATHEHIDKIAFTGSVEIGKKIQIAAAQSNLKRVSLELGGKSPLIICEDADLDFAVNLAHRAIFTNAAQNCTAGSRTFVHAKIYDAFIARSIELTKKRIVGDPFDSNTKQGPQINDSQFKKILNYIELGKKDGAKLEYGGEQVGDKGYFIQPTIFSNVQDHMKIAREEVLSLFHLRF
;
A
#
# COMPACT_ATOMS: atom_id res chain seq x y z
N ALA A 1 33.18 3.42 2.86
CA ALA A 1 32.62 3.08 4.19
C ALA A 1 33.55 2.18 5.03
N GLY A 2 34.42 1.34 4.44
CA GLY A 2 35.51 0.69 5.20
C GLY A 2 35.10 -0.44 6.16
N PHE A 3 33.92 -1.04 5.98
CA PHE A 3 33.49 -2.17 6.81
C PHE A 3 34.39 -3.40 6.58
N PRO A 4 34.82 -4.11 7.65
CA PRO A 4 35.55 -5.36 7.53
C PRO A 4 34.77 -6.44 6.76
N PRO A 5 35.46 -7.38 6.08
CA PRO A 5 34.82 -8.54 5.44
C PRO A 5 33.94 -9.33 6.41
N GLY A 6 32.74 -9.72 5.97
CA GLY A 6 31.79 -10.51 6.75
C GLY A 6 30.86 -9.71 7.68
N VAL A 7 31.09 -8.41 7.87
CA VAL A 7 30.19 -7.55 8.68
C VAL A 7 28.85 -7.34 7.98
N VAL A 8 28.88 -7.16 6.66
CA VAL A 8 27.67 -7.01 5.83
C VAL A 8 27.69 -8.10 4.77
N ASN A 9 26.64 -8.91 4.76
CA ASN A 9 26.44 -9.96 3.76
C ASN A 9 25.06 -9.74 3.12
N ILE A 10 25.00 -9.76 1.79
CA ILE A 10 23.76 -9.58 1.03
C ILE A 10 23.52 -10.83 0.20
N LEU A 11 22.38 -11.48 0.43
CA LEU A 11 22.01 -12.73 -0.22
C LEU A 11 20.70 -12.53 -0.97
N PRO A 12 20.73 -12.19 -2.27
CA PRO A 12 19.51 -12.18 -3.07
C PRO A 12 19.02 -13.61 -3.27
N GLY A 13 17.73 -13.83 -3.06
CA GLY A 13 17.12 -15.14 -3.24
C GLY A 13 15.67 -15.18 -2.79
N ASP A 14 15.01 -16.28 -3.11
CA ASP A 14 13.60 -16.46 -2.80
C ASP A 14 13.35 -16.60 -1.29
N GLY A 15 12.32 -15.94 -0.79
CA GLY A 15 11.92 -15.98 0.62
C GLY A 15 11.77 -17.39 1.20
N PRO A 16 11.08 -18.35 0.52
CA PRO A 16 10.95 -19.72 0.99
C PRO A 16 12.26 -20.50 1.13
N ILE A 17 13.32 -20.09 0.42
CA ILE A 17 14.63 -20.75 0.47
C ILE A 17 15.58 -19.95 1.35
N CYS A 18 15.96 -18.75 0.90
CA CYS A 18 16.93 -17.90 1.57
C CYS A 18 16.38 -17.36 2.90
N GLY A 19 15.16 -16.81 2.87
CA GLY A 19 14.51 -16.27 4.07
C GLY A 19 14.24 -17.35 5.13
N ASN A 20 13.80 -18.54 4.71
CA ASN A 20 13.59 -19.66 5.63
C ASN A 20 14.89 -20.15 6.25
N ALA A 21 15.96 -20.29 5.45
CA ALA A 21 17.28 -20.67 5.96
C ALA A 21 17.78 -19.69 7.03
N ILE A 22 17.59 -18.38 6.81
CA ILE A 22 17.89 -17.34 7.81
C ILE A 22 17.00 -17.50 9.05
N ALA A 23 15.71 -17.75 8.86
CA ALA A 23 14.74 -17.87 9.96
C ALA A 23 15.04 -19.04 10.91
N THR A 24 15.49 -20.16 10.37
CA THR A 24 15.78 -21.38 11.13
C THR A 24 17.25 -21.52 11.53
N HIS A 25 18.15 -20.64 11.10
CA HIS A 25 19.58 -20.78 11.39
C HIS A 25 19.87 -20.66 12.90
N GLU A 26 20.61 -21.63 13.45
CA GLU A 26 20.92 -21.70 14.89
C GLU A 26 21.89 -20.62 15.37
N HIS A 27 22.73 -20.09 14.47
CA HIS A 27 23.71 -19.05 14.80
C HIS A 27 23.28 -17.61 14.48
N ILE A 28 21.98 -17.39 14.20
CA ILE A 28 21.45 -16.03 14.03
C ILE A 28 20.72 -15.62 15.30
N ASP A 29 21.16 -14.51 15.92
CA ASP A 29 20.65 -14.08 17.23
C ASP A 29 19.38 -13.21 17.15
N LYS A 30 19.14 -12.58 15.99
CA LYS A 30 18.00 -11.68 15.78
C LYS A 30 17.57 -11.63 14.33
N ILE A 31 16.25 -11.55 14.13
CA ILE A 31 15.62 -11.20 12.86
C ILE A 31 14.86 -9.89 13.00
N ALA A 32 14.95 -9.06 11.97
CA ALA A 32 14.07 -7.94 11.72
C ALA A 32 13.43 -8.16 10.35
N PHE A 33 12.11 -8.28 10.31
CA PHE A 33 11.37 -8.58 9.09
C PHE A 33 10.28 -7.54 8.84
N THR A 34 10.21 -7.08 7.59
CA THR A 34 9.14 -6.23 7.08
C THR A 34 8.51 -6.91 5.87
N GLY A 35 7.20 -7.12 5.88
CA GLY A 35 6.50 -7.83 4.82
C GLY A 35 5.04 -8.13 5.18
N SER A 36 4.48 -9.21 4.66
CA SER A 36 3.08 -9.55 4.92
C SER A 36 2.90 -10.25 6.28
N VAL A 37 1.70 -10.11 6.86
CA VAL A 37 1.29 -10.82 8.09
C VAL A 37 1.51 -12.33 7.98
N GLU A 38 1.18 -12.92 6.83
CA GLU A 38 1.32 -14.37 6.61
C GLU A 38 2.78 -14.82 6.76
N ILE A 39 3.72 -14.10 6.14
CA ILE A 39 5.15 -14.44 6.21
C ILE A 39 5.73 -14.09 7.57
N GLY A 40 5.31 -12.98 8.19
CA GLY A 40 5.71 -12.63 9.55
C GLY A 40 5.39 -13.71 10.58
N LYS A 41 4.20 -14.32 10.48
CA LYS A 41 3.83 -15.48 11.31
C LYS A 41 4.75 -16.67 11.09
N LYS A 42 5.10 -16.99 9.84
CA LYS A 42 6.03 -18.08 9.51
C LYS A 42 7.43 -17.82 10.10
N ILE A 43 7.92 -16.58 10.02
CA ILE A 43 9.20 -16.19 10.61
C ILE A 43 9.17 -16.33 12.14
N GLN A 44 8.10 -15.88 12.80
CA GLN A 44 7.96 -16.02 14.24
C GLN A 44 7.95 -17.49 14.68
N ILE A 45 7.26 -18.36 13.93
CA ILE A 45 7.22 -19.81 14.19
C ILE A 45 8.61 -20.43 14.00
N ALA A 46 9.29 -20.13 12.89
CA ALA A 46 10.63 -20.65 12.60
C ALA A 46 11.67 -20.22 13.65
N ALA A 47 11.61 -18.97 14.11
CA ALA A 47 12.44 -18.48 15.20
C ALA A 47 12.16 -19.24 16.51
N ALA A 48 10.88 -19.49 16.81
CA ALA A 48 10.48 -20.23 18.01
C ALA A 48 10.88 -21.71 17.99
N GLN A 49 10.89 -22.34 16.80
CA GLN A 49 11.23 -23.75 16.60
C GLN A 49 12.73 -24.03 16.52
N SER A 50 13.57 -23.00 16.40
CA SER A 50 15.03 -23.12 16.34
C SER A 50 15.64 -22.72 17.69
N ASN A 51 16.27 -21.55 17.78
CA ASN A 51 17.04 -21.09 18.93
C ASN A 51 16.34 -20.01 19.78
N LEU A 52 15.03 -19.80 19.61
CA LEU A 52 14.28 -18.71 20.27
C LEU A 52 14.85 -17.31 20.01
N LYS A 53 15.49 -17.09 18.85
CA LYS A 53 16.04 -15.79 18.43
C LYS A 53 15.00 -14.67 18.52
N ARG A 54 15.48 -13.46 18.83
CA ARG A 54 14.62 -12.26 18.92
C ARG A 54 14.07 -11.90 17.55
N VAL A 55 12.79 -11.53 17.48
CA VAL A 55 12.12 -11.13 16.24
C VAL A 55 11.45 -9.76 16.40
N SER A 56 11.61 -8.89 15.41
CA SER A 56 10.78 -7.69 15.23
C SER A 56 10.08 -7.74 13.87
N LEU A 57 8.78 -7.44 13.85
CA LEU A 57 7.90 -7.64 12.71
C LEU A 57 7.14 -6.35 12.36
N GLU A 58 7.26 -5.91 11.11
CA GLU A 58 6.46 -4.82 10.52
C GLU A 58 5.59 -5.40 9.39
N LEU A 59 4.27 -5.50 9.61
CA LEU A 59 3.42 -6.45 8.88
C LEU A 59 2.33 -5.82 7.99
N GLY A 60 2.59 -4.60 7.52
CA GLY A 60 1.65 -3.82 6.71
C GLY A 60 0.59 -3.09 7.55
N GLY A 61 -0.38 -2.47 6.87
CA GLY A 61 -1.38 -1.66 7.55
C GLY A 61 -2.64 -1.36 6.74
N LYS A 62 -3.68 -0.90 7.43
CA LYS A 62 -4.88 -0.31 6.83
C LYS A 62 -5.18 1.05 7.46
N SER A 63 -4.20 1.95 7.31
CA SER A 63 -4.10 3.18 8.08
C SER A 63 -5.26 4.15 7.78
N PRO A 64 -6.03 4.56 8.80
CA PRO A 64 -7.06 5.56 8.65
C PRO A 64 -6.45 6.98 8.61
N LEU A 65 -7.06 7.86 7.82
CA LEU A 65 -6.89 9.30 7.84
C LEU A 65 -8.26 9.91 8.14
N ILE A 66 -8.37 10.71 9.19
CA ILE A 66 -9.64 11.30 9.62
C ILE A 66 -9.58 12.81 9.38
N ILE A 67 -10.52 13.32 8.60
CA ILE A 67 -10.66 14.74 8.23
C ILE A 67 -11.89 15.32 8.93
N CYS A 68 -11.64 16.19 9.90
CA CYS A 68 -12.67 16.87 10.69
C CYS A 68 -13.32 18.02 9.91
N GLU A 69 -14.46 18.52 10.39
CA GLU A 69 -15.25 19.56 9.71
C GLU A 69 -14.54 20.91 9.57
N ASP A 70 -13.63 21.20 10.49
CA ASP A 70 -12.87 22.44 10.62
C ASP A 70 -11.53 22.39 9.88
N ALA A 71 -11.21 21.27 9.22
CA ALA A 71 -10.01 21.14 8.42
C ALA A 71 -10.03 22.11 7.22
N ASP A 72 -8.88 22.72 6.92
CA ASP A 72 -8.67 23.36 5.63
C ASP A 72 -8.85 22.32 4.53
N LEU A 73 -9.90 22.50 3.72
CA LEU A 73 -10.33 21.51 2.75
C LEU A 73 -9.30 21.30 1.63
N ASP A 74 -8.62 22.36 1.17
CA ASP A 74 -7.63 22.24 0.11
C ASP A 74 -6.36 21.56 0.62
N PHE A 75 -5.93 21.91 1.83
CA PHE A 75 -4.83 21.22 2.49
C PHE A 75 -5.16 19.74 2.74
N ALA A 76 -6.37 19.44 3.24
CA ALA A 76 -6.81 18.08 3.55
C ALA A 76 -6.85 17.19 2.31
N VAL A 77 -7.38 17.69 1.19
CA VAL A 77 -7.42 16.95 -0.09
C VAL A 77 -5.99 16.65 -0.57
N ASN A 78 -5.10 17.64 -0.54
CA ASN A 78 -3.70 17.45 -0.93
C ASN A 78 -2.98 16.45 -0.03
N LEU A 79 -3.19 16.55 1.29
CA LEU A 79 -2.61 15.63 2.27
C LEU A 79 -3.09 14.20 2.04
N ALA A 80 -4.38 13.99 1.83
CA ALA A 80 -4.96 12.68 1.61
C ALA A 80 -4.43 12.04 0.31
N HIS A 81 -4.30 12.82 -0.77
CA HIS A 81 -3.68 12.36 -2.01
C HIS A 81 -2.22 11.95 -1.83
N ARG A 82 -1.44 12.74 -1.08
CA ARG A 82 -0.06 12.38 -0.74
C ARG A 82 -0.02 11.11 0.10
N ALA A 83 -0.91 10.98 1.08
CA ALA A 83 -0.97 9.83 1.98
C ALA A 83 -1.25 8.52 1.23
N ILE A 84 -2.05 8.54 0.17
CA ILE A 84 -2.38 7.32 -0.59
C ILE A 84 -1.52 7.12 -1.84
N PHE A 85 -1.30 8.13 -2.67
CA PHE A 85 -0.73 7.92 -4.02
C PHE A 85 0.80 7.99 -4.08
N THR A 86 1.47 8.35 -2.98
CA THR A 86 2.94 8.32 -2.90
C THR A 86 3.46 6.90 -3.18
N ASN A 87 4.53 6.80 -3.99
CA ASN A 87 5.11 5.53 -4.43
C ASN A 87 4.10 4.58 -5.13
N ALA A 88 3.15 5.15 -5.88
CA ALA A 88 2.04 4.41 -6.46
C ALA A 88 1.27 3.56 -5.41
N ALA A 89 1.21 4.09 -4.19
CA ALA A 89 0.64 3.49 -2.97
C ALA A 89 1.32 2.23 -2.43
N GLN A 90 2.50 1.86 -2.95
CA GLN A 90 3.32 0.77 -2.43
C GLN A 90 4.07 1.27 -1.18
N ASN A 91 3.30 1.59 -0.14
CA ASN A 91 3.75 2.21 1.10
C ASN A 91 2.98 1.59 2.28
N CYS A 92 3.71 1.05 3.27
CA CYS A 92 3.13 0.41 4.45
C CYS A 92 2.32 1.36 5.34
N THR A 93 2.55 2.68 5.25
CA THR A 93 1.81 3.69 6.03
C THR A 93 0.78 4.43 5.19
N ALA A 94 0.40 3.90 4.02
CA ALA A 94 -0.53 4.60 3.13
C ALA A 94 -1.88 4.88 3.80
N GLY A 95 -2.39 6.10 3.61
CA GLY A 95 -3.69 6.59 4.09
C GLY A 95 -4.85 5.94 3.34
N SER A 96 -4.97 4.63 3.46
CA SER A 96 -5.82 3.79 2.62
C SER A 96 -7.29 3.79 3.06
N ARG A 97 -7.65 4.42 4.18
CA ARG A 97 -9.04 4.73 4.53
C ARG A 97 -9.15 6.18 4.94
N THR A 98 -9.85 6.99 4.17
CA THR A 98 -10.04 8.41 4.48
C THR A 98 -11.48 8.62 4.93
N PHE A 99 -11.65 8.93 6.21
CA PHE A 99 -12.91 9.28 6.83
C PHE A 99 -13.05 10.79 6.81
N VAL A 100 -14.12 11.32 6.23
CA VAL A 100 -14.32 12.75 6.02
C VAL A 100 -15.65 13.14 6.63
N HIS A 101 -15.64 14.18 7.46
CA HIS A 101 -16.84 14.63 8.16
C HIS A 101 -17.99 14.98 7.21
N ALA A 102 -19.21 14.66 7.64
CA ALA A 102 -20.44 14.76 6.84
C ALA A 102 -20.65 16.10 6.12
N LYS A 103 -20.35 17.21 6.79
CA LYS A 103 -20.55 18.56 6.24
C LYS A 103 -19.63 18.91 5.06
N ILE A 104 -18.49 18.24 4.91
CA ILE A 104 -17.45 18.62 3.93
C ILE A 104 -17.17 17.52 2.89
N TYR A 105 -17.76 16.33 3.04
CA TYR A 105 -17.45 15.16 2.21
C TYR A 105 -17.71 15.35 0.71
N ASP A 106 -18.86 15.90 0.32
CA ASP A 106 -19.19 16.06 -1.10
C ASP A 106 -18.20 17.01 -1.78
N ALA A 107 -17.85 18.10 -1.10
CA ALA A 107 -16.84 19.04 -1.55
C ALA A 107 -15.44 18.40 -1.60
N PHE A 108 -15.12 17.56 -0.61
CA PHE A 108 -13.87 16.79 -0.57
C PHE A 108 -13.76 15.83 -1.76
N ILE A 109 -14.79 15.02 -2.03
CA ILE A 109 -14.83 14.10 -3.17
C ILE A 109 -14.62 14.85 -4.47
N ALA A 110 -15.39 15.93 -4.69
CA ALA A 110 -15.29 16.70 -5.93
C ALA A 110 -13.87 17.21 -6.17
N ARG A 111 -13.24 17.79 -5.15
CA ARG A 111 -11.85 18.27 -5.23
C ARG A 111 -10.85 17.13 -5.42
N SER A 112 -11.04 16.00 -4.76
CA SER A 112 -10.20 14.81 -4.91
C SER A 112 -10.26 14.22 -6.32
N ILE A 113 -11.43 14.17 -6.94
CA ILE A 113 -11.57 13.72 -8.34
C ILE A 113 -10.79 14.65 -9.26
N GLU A 114 -10.97 15.97 -9.12
CA GLU A 114 -10.29 16.95 -9.97
C GLU A 114 -8.77 16.93 -9.81
N LEU A 115 -8.28 16.75 -8.58
CA LEU A 115 -6.85 16.61 -8.33
C LEU A 115 -6.30 15.29 -8.88
N THR A 116 -7.09 14.22 -8.86
CA THR A 116 -6.68 12.90 -9.36
C THR A 116 -6.56 12.88 -10.89
N LYS A 117 -7.49 13.52 -11.61
CA LYS A 117 -7.43 13.66 -13.07
C LYS A 117 -6.16 14.34 -13.57
N LYS A 118 -5.55 15.21 -12.75
CA LYS A 118 -4.32 15.94 -13.09
C LYS A 118 -3.04 15.15 -12.82
N ARG A 119 -3.15 13.95 -12.23
CA ARG A 119 -1.99 13.14 -11.86
C ARG A 119 -1.44 12.40 -13.07
N ILE A 120 -0.21 12.74 -13.47
CA ILE A 120 0.49 12.11 -14.60
C ILE A 120 1.00 10.73 -14.18
N VAL A 121 0.47 9.68 -14.81
CA VAL A 121 0.95 8.30 -14.70
C VAL A 121 1.83 8.01 -15.91
N GLY A 122 3.05 7.52 -15.70
CA GLY A 122 3.98 7.32 -16.82
C GLY A 122 5.36 6.83 -16.39
N ASP A 123 6.33 6.96 -17.30
CA ASP A 123 7.71 6.52 -17.09
C ASP A 123 8.29 7.16 -15.80
N PRO A 124 8.79 6.37 -14.84
CA PRO A 124 9.40 6.90 -13.62
C PRO A 124 10.66 7.74 -13.86
N PHE A 125 11.28 7.67 -15.04
CA PHE A 125 12.41 8.52 -15.42
C PHE A 125 12.00 9.87 -16.01
N ASP A 126 10.72 10.07 -16.36
CA ASP A 126 10.21 11.38 -16.76
C ASP A 126 9.96 12.26 -15.53
N SER A 127 10.61 13.43 -15.49
CA SER A 127 10.46 14.43 -14.43
C SER A 127 9.02 14.94 -14.21
N ASN A 128 8.15 14.81 -15.22
CA ASN A 128 6.75 15.18 -15.13
C ASN A 128 5.88 14.10 -14.50
N THR A 129 6.32 12.84 -14.50
CA THR A 129 5.58 11.71 -13.93
C THR A 129 5.39 11.91 -12.43
N LYS A 130 4.14 11.70 -11.98
CA LYS A 130 3.79 11.73 -10.55
C LYS A 130 3.53 10.34 -9.99
N GLN A 131 3.29 9.36 -10.84
CA GLN A 131 3.00 7.97 -10.48
C GLN A 131 3.61 7.00 -11.49
N GLY A 132 4.50 6.13 -11.01
CA GLY A 132 5.09 5.05 -11.79
C GLY A 132 4.24 3.76 -11.79
N PRO A 133 4.80 2.65 -12.28
CA PRO A 133 4.10 1.36 -12.33
C PRO A 133 4.09 0.68 -10.95
N GLN A 134 3.25 -0.36 -10.84
CA GLN A 134 3.34 -1.33 -9.77
C GLN A 134 4.59 -2.21 -9.94
N ILE A 135 5.09 -2.78 -8.84
CA ILE A 135 6.38 -3.49 -8.80
C ILE A 135 6.46 -4.70 -9.74
N ASN A 136 5.36 -5.45 -9.88
CA ASN A 136 5.30 -6.65 -10.72
C ASN A 136 3.86 -7.00 -11.13
N ASP A 137 3.74 -7.96 -12.04
CA ASP A 137 2.48 -8.47 -12.59
C ASP A 137 1.53 -9.02 -11.52
N SER A 138 2.05 -9.71 -10.50
CA SER A 138 1.23 -10.29 -9.44
C SER A 138 0.53 -9.20 -8.62
N GLN A 139 1.27 -8.16 -8.21
CA GLN A 139 0.72 -7.03 -7.48
C GLN A 139 -0.25 -6.23 -8.35
N PHE A 140 0.09 -6.01 -9.62
CA PHE A 140 -0.78 -5.35 -10.60
C PHE A 140 -2.15 -6.04 -10.73
N LYS A 141 -2.15 -7.35 -11.00
CA LYS A 141 -3.38 -8.15 -11.11
C LYS A 141 -4.16 -8.20 -9.81
N LYS A 142 -3.47 -8.28 -8.66
CA LYS A 142 -4.10 -8.22 -7.34
C LYS A 142 -4.89 -6.92 -7.20
N ILE A 143 -4.29 -5.78 -7.51
CA ILE A 143 -4.94 -4.47 -7.40
C ILE A 143 -6.16 -4.38 -8.31
N LEU A 144 -6.05 -4.77 -9.59
CA LEU A 144 -7.19 -4.78 -10.51
C LEU A 144 -8.33 -5.66 -10.00
N ASN A 145 -8.03 -6.83 -9.43
CA ASN A 145 -9.04 -7.67 -8.81
C ASN A 145 -9.71 -6.99 -7.60
N TYR A 146 -8.98 -6.25 -6.76
CA TYR A 146 -9.58 -5.50 -5.65
C TYR A 146 -10.46 -4.33 -6.12
N ILE A 147 -10.12 -3.70 -7.25
CA ILE A 147 -10.98 -2.69 -7.88
C ILE A 147 -12.32 -3.32 -8.26
N GLU A 148 -12.30 -4.48 -8.93
CA GLU A 148 -13.52 -5.19 -9.31
C GLU A 148 -14.32 -5.67 -8.10
N LEU A 149 -13.65 -6.16 -7.05
CA LEU A 149 -14.31 -6.50 -5.78
C LEU A 149 -14.97 -5.28 -5.14
N GLY A 150 -14.34 -4.11 -5.18
CA GLY A 150 -14.92 -2.88 -4.66
C GLY A 150 -16.23 -2.49 -5.36
N LYS A 151 -16.24 -2.55 -6.70
CA LYS A 151 -17.45 -2.34 -7.50
C LYS A 151 -18.53 -3.36 -7.15
N LYS A 152 -18.16 -4.64 -7.04
CA LYS A 152 -19.08 -5.75 -6.74
C LYS A 152 -19.69 -5.66 -5.34
N ASP A 153 -18.91 -5.22 -4.36
CA ASP A 153 -19.35 -5.05 -2.97
C ASP A 153 -20.25 -3.80 -2.80
N GLY A 154 -20.43 -2.99 -3.85
CA GLY A 154 -21.35 -1.84 -3.86
C GLY A 154 -20.69 -0.49 -3.56
N ALA A 155 -19.37 -0.42 -3.48
CA ALA A 155 -18.67 0.87 -3.40
C ALA A 155 -18.80 1.60 -4.74
N LYS A 156 -18.91 2.93 -4.69
CA LYS A 156 -19.00 3.75 -5.90
C LYS A 156 -17.60 4.07 -6.40
N LEU A 157 -17.25 3.60 -7.60
CA LEU A 157 -16.03 4.02 -8.28
C LEU A 157 -16.21 5.45 -8.82
N GLU A 158 -15.54 6.41 -8.21
CA GLU A 158 -15.63 7.83 -8.61
C GLU A 158 -14.67 8.17 -9.76
N TYR A 159 -13.48 7.55 -9.76
CA TYR A 159 -12.46 7.76 -10.78
C TYR A 159 -11.47 6.60 -10.81
N GLY A 160 -10.88 6.36 -11.98
CA GLY A 160 -9.77 5.44 -12.15
C GLY A 160 -10.24 3.99 -12.31
N GLY A 161 -9.47 3.07 -11.74
CA GLY A 161 -9.83 1.64 -11.71
C GLY A 161 -9.41 0.84 -12.95
N GLU A 162 -8.65 1.45 -13.86
CA GLU A 162 -8.21 0.80 -15.10
C GLU A 162 -6.69 0.80 -15.26
N GLN A 163 -6.21 -0.03 -16.16
CA GLN A 163 -4.82 -0.02 -16.62
C GLN A 163 -4.53 1.24 -17.46
N VAL A 164 -3.32 1.77 -17.35
CA VAL A 164 -2.82 2.84 -18.24
C VAL A 164 -1.86 2.24 -19.25
N GLY A 165 -2.15 2.43 -20.55
CA GLY A 165 -1.32 1.92 -21.65
C GLY A 165 -1.36 0.40 -21.82
N ASP A 166 -0.58 -0.11 -22.76
CA ASP A 166 -0.51 -1.53 -23.16
C ASP A 166 0.74 -2.26 -22.64
N LYS A 167 1.70 -1.52 -22.06
CA LYS A 167 2.98 -2.04 -21.57
C LYS A 167 3.25 -1.59 -20.14
N GLY A 168 3.86 -2.49 -19.37
CA GLY A 168 4.16 -2.26 -17.96
C GLY A 168 2.93 -2.44 -17.06
N TYR A 169 3.09 -2.11 -15.78
CA TYR A 169 2.12 -2.39 -14.72
C TYR A 169 1.48 -1.11 -14.18
N PHE A 170 1.00 -0.24 -15.06
CA PHE A 170 0.46 1.07 -14.68
C PHE A 170 -1.04 0.98 -14.41
N ILE A 171 -1.46 1.52 -13.26
CA ILE A 171 -2.87 1.59 -12.85
C ILE A 171 -3.23 3.05 -12.65
N GLN A 172 -4.42 3.44 -13.10
CA GLN A 172 -4.96 4.76 -12.83
C GLN A 172 -5.08 4.99 -11.30
N PRO A 173 -4.73 6.18 -10.78
CA PRO A 173 -5.06 6.51 -9.41
C PRO A 173 -6.58 6.37 -9.21
N THR A 174 -6.98 5.60 -8.20
CA THR A 174 -8.37 5.12 -8.07
C THR A 174 -9.03 5.64 -6.81
N ILE A 175 -10.25 6.18 -6.96
CA ILE A 175 -11.08 6.68 -5.86
C ILE A 175 -12.37 5.86 -5.76
N PHE A 176 -12.60 5.29 -4.58
CA PHE A 176 -13.90 4.76 -4.19
C PHE A 176 -14.57 5.66 -3.16
N SER A 177 -15.85 5.93 -3.30
CA SER A 177 -16.71 6.56 -2.30
C SER A 177 -17.78 5.58 -1.81
N ASN A 178 -18.51 5.98 -0.75
CA ASN A 178 -19.60 5.20 -0.15
C ASN A 178 -19.15 3.80 0.30
N VAL A 179 -17.90 3.70 0.76
CA VAL A 179 -17.29 2.44 1.20
C VAL A 179 -17.82 2.06 2.58
N GLN A 180 -18.40 0.86 2.71
CA GLN A 180 -18.91 0.34 3.98
C GLN A 180 -17.86 -0.54 4.69
N ASP A 181 -17.86 -0.55 6.03
CA ASP A 181 -16.82 -1.22 6.84
C ASP A 181 -16.75 -2.72 6.62
N HIS A 182 -17.86 -3.33 6.21
CA HIS A 182 -17.93 -4.75 5.92
C HIS A 182 -17.31 -5.13 4.55
N MET A 183 -17.14 -4.16 3.65
CA MET A 183 -16.60 -4.40 2.30
C MET A 183 -15.14 -4.84 2.38
N LYS A 184 -14.70 -5.70 1.46
CA LYS A 184 -13.32 -6.21 1.48
C LYS A 184 -12.30 -5.09 1.34
N ILE A 185 -12.57 -4.13 0.46
CA ILE A 185 -11.68 -3.00 0.19
C ILE A 185 -11.49 -2.08 1.43
N ALA A 186 -12.43 -2.11 2.38
CA ALA A 186 -12.30 -1.40 3.66
C ALA A 186 -11.42 -2.15 4.68
N ARG A 187 -11.29 -3.47 4.57
CA ARG A 187 -10.65 -4.32 5.59
C ARG A 187 -9.27 -4.81 5.18
N GLU A 188 -9.07 -5.07 3.91
CA GLU A 188 -7.86 -5.69 3.38
C GLU A 188 -6.89 -4.65 2.81
N GLU A 189 -5.59 -4.90 2.99
CA GLU A 189 -4.52 -4.05 2.45
C GLU A 189 -4.33 -4.31 0.95
N VAL A 190 -4.62 -3.28 0.14
CA VAL A 190 -4.60 -3.35 -1.34
C VAL A 190 -3.38 -2.65 -1.94
N LEU A 191 -2.79 -1.66 -1.25
CA LEU A 191 -1.65 -0.84 -1.69
C LEU A 191 -1.91 -0.10 -3.04
N SER A 192 -3.00 0.68 -3.15
CA SER A 192 -3.35 1.48 -4.36
C SER A 192 -4.68 2.25 -4.31
N LEU A 193 -5.58 1.92 -3.38
CA LEU A 193 -6.95 2.43 -3.41
C LEU A 193 -7.19 3.56 -2.39
N PHE A 194 -7.72 4.68 -2.89
CA PHE A 194 -8.20 5.79 -2.08
C PHE A 194 -9.67 5.57 -1.73
N HIS A 195 -9.94 5.23 -0.47
CA HIS A 195 -11.30 5.00 0.02
C HIS A 195 -11.78 6.23 0.75
N LEU A 196 -12.92 6.77 0.32
CA LEU A 196 -13.60 7.87 0.95
C LEU A 196 -14.88 7.37 1.61
N ARG A 197 -15.03 7.77 2.87
CA ARG A 197 -16.16 7.41 3.69
C ARG A 197 -16.53 8.57 4.61
N PHE A 198 -17.81 8.64 4.96
CA PHE A 198 -18.33 9.41 6.08
C PHE A 198 -18.12 8.70 7.43
#